data_AF-A0A0C9UCF5-F1
#
_entry.id   AF-A0A0C9UCF5-F1
#
_cell.length_a   1.000
_cell.length_b   1.000
_cell.length_c   1.000
_cell.angle_alpha   90.00
_cell.angle_beta   90.00
_cell.angle_gamma   90.00
#
_symmetry.space_group_name_H-M   'P 1'
#
loop_
_entity.id
_entity.type
_entity.pdbx_description
1 polymer ?
#
loop_
_entity_poly.entity_id
_entity_poly.type
_entity_poly.pdbx_seq_one_letter_code
_entity_poly.pdbx_strand_id
1 'polypeptide(L)'
;MAMYPEVQKKAQREIDHVVGSARLPDFGDKNSLPYINTIIKESLRWQNVFPLSIARSSTKDDEYQGYFIPKDTVVIQSTWSIMHDPENYSDPHEFRPERFLKDGQINTSVLDSMAVVFGIGRRICPGMVFADNSLYSILSTALAVFDIYPGVDTKGNPVKINCEMTSGILSYPKPFECAIKPRSSVALSLIKGFHE
;
A
#
# COMPACT_ATOMS: atom_id res chain seq x y z
N MET A 1 -8.41 -3.19 -3.06
CA MET A 1 -9.12 -3.04 -4.36
C MET A 1 -10.57 -3.46 -4.26
N ALA A 2 -10.90 -4.69 -3.81
CA ALA A 2 -12.29 -5.14 -3.63
C ALA A 2 -13.20 -4.16 -2.85
N MET A 3 -12.66 -3.48 -1.81
CA MET A 3 -13.38 -2.48 -1.02
C MET A 3 -13.55 -1.11 -1.72
N TYR A 4 -12.74 -0.81 -2.74
CA TYR A 4 -12.67 0.52 -3.38
C TYR A 4 -12.71 0.39 -4.92
N PRO A 5 -13.87 0.02 -5.50
CA PRO A 5 -13.99 -0.19 -6.95
C PRO A 5 -13.64 1.04 -7.78
N GLU A 6 -13.90 2.26 -7.28
CA GLU A 6 -13.59 3.48 -8.01
C GLU A 6 -12.09 3.78 -8.07
N VAL A 7 -11.33 3.46 -7.02
CA VAL A 7 -9.87 3.51 -7.03
C VAL A 7 -9.32 2.50 -8.04
N GLN A 8 -9.84 1.27 -8.04
CA GLN A 8 -9.46 0.24 -9.01
C GLN A 8 -9.70 0.71 -10.45
N LYS A 9 -10.90 1.22 -10.76
CA LYS A 9 -11.25 1.69 -12.11
C LYS A 9 -10.35 2.84 -12.56
N LYS A 10 -10.03 3.78 -11.66
CA LYS A 10 -9.15 4.91 -11.98
C LYS A 10 -7.72 4.46 -12.28
N ALA A 11 -7.19 3.52 -11.50
CA ALA A 11 -5.89 2.89 -11.77
C ALA A 11 -5.86 2.08 -13.07
N GLN A 12 -6.91 1.30 -13.33
CA GLN A 12 -7.07 0.57 -14.59
C GLN A 12 -7.07 1.52 -15.80
N ARG A 13 -7.78 2.66 -15.73
CA ARG A 13 -7.77 3.66 -16.82
C ARG A 13 -6.39 4.27 -17.04
N GLU A 14 -5.63 4.53 -15.96
CA GLU A 14 -4.25 5.00 -16.08
C GLU A 14 -3.37 3.98 -16.81
N ILE A 15 -3.46 2.70 -16.41
CA ILE A 15 -2.73 1.61 -17.06
C ILE A 15 -3.14 1.50 -18.55
N ASP A 16 -4.44 1.49 -18.84
CA ASP A 16 -4.95 1.35 -20.20
C ASP A 16 -4.47 2.51 -21.10
N HIS A 17 -4.34 3.72 -20.54
CA HIS A 17 -3.87 4.90 -21.27
C HIS A 17 -2.35 4.86 -21.55
N VAL A 18 -1.55 4.44 -20.57
CA VAL A 18 -0.08 4.50 -20.63
C VAL A 18 0.52 3.26 -21.28
N VAL A 19 0.02 2.08 -20.93
CA VAL A 19 0.56 0.77 -21.31
C VAL A 19 -0.23 0.16 -22.46
N GLY A 20 -1.54 0.41 -22.49
CA GLY A 20 -2.47 -0.28 -23.40
C GLY A 20 -2.83 -1.69 -22.93
N SER A 21 -3.41 -2.49 -23.83
CA SER A 21 -3.93 -3.83 -23.51
C SER A 21 -3.09 -4.99 -24.06
N ALA A 22 -2.05 -4.70 -24.86
CA ALA A 22 -1.28 -5.72 -25.59
C ALA A 22 -0.16 -6.37 -24.76
N ARG A 23 0.23 -5.77 -23.63
CA ARG A 23 1.30 -6.25 -22.75
C ARG A 23 0.99 -5.95 -21.29
N LEU A 24 1.71 -6.60 -20.38
CA LEU A 24 1.71 -6.24 -18.97
C LEU A 24 2.59 -4.99 -18.72
N PRO A 25 2.28 -4.18 -17.70
CA PRO A 25 3.18 -3.12 -17.24
C PRO A 25 4.53 -3.66 -16.80
N ASP A 26 5.59 -2.91 -17.08
CA ASP A 26 6.95 -3.20 -16.61
C ASP A 26 7.54 -2.02 -15.81
N PHE A 27 8.80 -2.12 -15.38
CA PHE A 27 9.44 -1.08 -14.57
C PHE A 27 9.71 0.23 -15.34
N GLY A 28 9.76 0.19 -16.68
CA GLY A 28 9.88 1.38 -17.52
C GLY A 28 8.63 2.27 -17.47
N ASP A 29 7.46 1.68 -17.20
CA ASP A 29 6.19 2.41 -17.09
C ASP A 29 6.01 3.09 -15.72
N LYS A 30 6.79 2.73 -14.69
CA LYS A 30 6.52 3.08 -13.28
C LYS A 30 6.38 4.59 -13.04
N ASN A 31 7.22 5.39 -13.70
CA ASN A 31 7.20 6.85 -13.55
C ASN A 31 6.01 7.50 -14.28
N SER A 32 5.42 6.80 -15.24
CA SER A 32 4.25 7.23 -16.00
C SER A 32 2.93 6.75 -15.40
N LEU A 33 2.98 5.99 -14.30
CA LEU A 33 1.82 5.47 -13.55
C LEU A 33 1.74 6.09 -12.13
N PRO A 34 1.63 7.43 -12.01
CA PRO A 34 1.64 8.10 -10.70
C PRO A 34 0.50 7.65 -9.79
N TYR A 35 -0.70 7.38 -10.31
CA TYR A 35 -1.83 6.95 -9.49
C TYR A 35 -1.62 5.55 -8.90
N ILE A 36 -1.03 4.60 -9.66
CA ILE A 36 -0.59 3.31 -9.11
C ILE A 36 0.35 3.51 -7.92
N ASN A 37 1.35 4.40 -8.05
CA ASN A 37 2.28 4.69 -6.97
C ASN A 37 1.58 5.30 -5.74
N THR A 38 0.53 6.10 -5.94
CA THR A 38 -0.27 6.64 -4.82
C THR A 38 -1.05 5.57 -4.07
N ILE A 39 -1.53 4.53 -4.76
CA ILE A 39 -2.22 3.40 -4.12
C ILE A 39 -1.25 2.63 -3.22
N ILE A 40 0.00 2.45 -3.65
CA ILE A 40 1.04 1.79 -2.84
C ILE A 40 1.33 2.63 -1.59
N LYS A 41 1.59 3.93 -1.76
CA LYS A 41 1.84 4.85 -0.64
C LYS A 41 0.68 4.88 0.36
N GLU A 42 -0.56 4.94 -0.12
CA GLU A 42 -1.73 4.95 0.75
C GLU A 42 -1.98 3.61 1.43
N SER A 43 -1.73 2.49 0.75
CA SER A 43 -1.86 1.15 1.36
C SER A 43 -0.86 0.99 2.52
N LEU A 44 0.39 1.40 2.31
CA LEU A 44 1.43 1.35 3.33
C LEU A 44 1.13 2.28 4.52
N ARG A 45 0.55 3.46 4.27
CA ARG A 45 0.13 4.39 5.33
C ARG A 45 -1.04 3.86 6.14
N TRP A 46 -2.12 3.50 5.43
CA TRP A 46 -3.43 3.15 6.01
C TRP A 46 -3.36 1.89 6.86
N GLN A 47 -2.70 0.84 6.37
CA GLN A 47 -2.54 -0.43 7.08
C GLN A 47 -1.07 -0.88 7.00
N ASN A 48 -0.24 -0.31 7.87
CA ASN A 48 1.19 -0.56 7.91
C ASN A 48 1.54 -1.96 8.46
N VAL A 49 2.64 -2.52 7.98
CA VAL A 49 3.08 -3.89 8.31
C VAL A 49 3.54 -4.02 9.77
N PHE A 50 4.22 -2.99 10.30
CA PHE A 50 4.70 -2.93 11.69
C PHE A 50 4.12 -1.70 12.42
N PRO A 51 2.90 -1.79 13.00
CA PRO A 51 2.26 -0.68 13.71
C PRO A 51 3.09 -0.07 14.83
N LEU A 52 3.88 -0.89 15.53
CA LEU A 52 4.77 -0.48 16.61
C LEU A 52 6.26 -0.60 16.23
N SER A 53 6.59 -0.65 14.94
CA SER A 53 7.98 -0.83 14.47
C SER A 53 8.66 -2.05 15.11
N ILE A 54 9.99 -2.11 15.05
CA ILE A 54 10.79 -3.09 15.79
C ILE A 54 11.40 -2.39 17.00
N ALA A 55 11.23 -3.00 18.18
CA ALA A 55 11.78 -2.51 19.43
C ALA A 55 13.30 -2.28 19.33
N ARG A 56 13.75 -1.14 19.86
CA ARG A 56 15.16 -0.74 19.96
C ARG A 56 15.54 -0.61 21.43
N SER A 57 16.82 -0.46 21.71
CA SER A 57 17.32 -0.17 23.06
C SER A 57 18.33 0.97 23.03
N SER A 58 18.29 1.85 24.02
CA SER A 58 19.27 2.93 24.19
C SER A 58 20.63 2.36 24.56
N THR A 59 21.70 2.78 23.88
CA THR A 59 23.06 2.24 24.13
C THR A 59 23.80 2.95 25.27
N LYS A 60 23.25 4.08 25.72
CA LYS A 60 23.71 4.93 26.82
C LYS A 60 22.53 5.78 27.31
N ASP A 61 22.72 6.47 28.41
CA ASP A 61 21.77 7.48 28.87
C ASP A 61 21.58 8.55 27.79
N ASP A 62 20.34 9.00 27.63
CA ASP A 62 19.92 9.97 26.62
C ASP A 62 18.78 10.86 27.16
N GLU A 63 18.44 11.90 26.43
CA GLU A 63 17.30 12.77 26.72
C GLU A 63 16.51 13.07 25.45
N TYR A 64 15.20 12.91 25.50
CA TYR A 64 14.32 13.24 24.38
C TYR A 64 13.17 14.13 24.86
N GLN A 65 13.05 15.34 24.29
CA GLN A 65 12.02 16.31 24.65
C GLN A 65 11.92 16.59 26.18
N GLY A 66 13.07 16.64 26.87
CA GLY A 66 13.13 16.86 28.32
C GLY A 66 12.92 15.59 29.16
N TYR A 67 12.68 14.44 28.55
CA TYR A 67 12.54 13.15 29.24
C TYR A 67 13.87 12.41 29.26
N PHE A 68 14.39 12.12 30.46
CA PHE A 68 15.57 11.29 30.64
C PHE A 68 15.27 9.83 30.28
N ILE A 69 16.11 9.25 29.43
CA ILE A 69 16.03 7.87 28.96
C ILE A 69 17.30 7.15 29.45
N PRO A 70 17.21 6.30 30.48
CA PRO A 70 18.36 5.53 30.94
C PRO A 70 18.91 4.62 29.84
N LYS A 71 20.20 4.30 29.92
CA LYS A 71 20.83 3.23 29.14
C LYS A 71 20.02 1.92 29.25
N ASP A 72 20.04 1.13 28.17
CA ASP A 72 19.39 -0.17 28.02
C ASP A 72 17.85 -0.11 28.04
N THR A 73 17.25 1.08 28.01
CA THR A 73 15.80 1.29 27.92
C THR A 73 15.27 0.84 26.57
N VAL A 74 14.21 0.02 26.58
CA VAL A 74 13.51 -0.37 25.35
C VAL A 74 12.68 0.80 24.82
N VAL A 75 12.90 1.15 23.55
CA VAL A 75 12.20 2.23 22.85
C VAL A 75 11.47 1.65 21.65
N ILE A 76 10.18 1.97 21.54
CA ILE A 76 9.29 1.47 20.49
C ILE A 76 8.67 2.67 19.77
N GLN A 77 8.88 2.77 18.46
CA GLN A 77 8.27 3.82 17.64
C GLN A 77 6.86 3.40 17.24
N SER A 78 5.85 4.21 17.56
CA SER A 78 4.50 3.99 17.04
C SER A 78 4.37 4.50 15.59
N THR A 79 4.67 3.63 14.63
CA THR A 79 4.42 3.90 13.20
C THR A 79 2.95 4.20 12.95
N TRP A 80 2.05 3.48 13.62
CA TRP A 80 0.61 3.67 13.50
C TRP A 80 0.18 5.09 13.86
N SER A 81 0.66 5.60 15.01
CA SER A 81 0.33 6.95 15.46
C SER A 81 0.81 8.00 14.47
N ILE A 82 2.02 7.87 13.93
CA ILE A 82 2.55 8.84 12.94
C ILE A 82 1.74 8.79 11.63
N MET A 83 1.40 7.59 11.16
CA MET A 83 0.63 7.40 9.91
C MET A 83 -0.86 7.75 10.04
N HIS A 84 -1.35 7.93 11.26
CA HIS A 84 -2.74 8.31 11.57
C HIS A 84 -2.86 9.65 12.30
N ASP A 85 -1.78 10.43 12.35
CA ASP A 85 -1.80 11.76 12.92
C ASP A 85 -2.59 12.72 12.00
N PRO A 86 -3.70 13.32 12.47
CA PRO A 86 -4.49 14.24 11.66
C PRO A 86 -3.74 15.52 11.25
N GLU A 87 -2.65 15.88 11.94
CA GLU A 87 -1.80 17.00 11.52
C GLU A 87 -1.02 16.68 10.23
N ASN A 88 -0.68 15.39 10.04
CA ASN A 88 0.03 14.91 8.86
C ASN A 88 -0.91 14.41 7.76
N TYR A 89 -2.05 13.82 8.14
CA TYR A 89 -3.01 13.20 7.22
C TYR A 89 -4.46 13.53 7.60
N SER A 90 -5.12 14.37 6.82
CA SER A 90 -6.56 14.60 6.97
C SER A 90 -7.36 13.31 6.75
N ASP A 91 -8.37 13.07 7.58
CA ASP A 91 -9.18 11.85 7.61
C ASP A 91 -8.30 10.58 7.60
N PRO A 92 -7.46 10.37 8.63
CA PRO A 92 -6.39 9.37 8.57
C PRO A 92 -6.90 7.93 8.44
N HIS A 93 -8.13 7.67 8.86
CA HIS A 93 -8.75 6.34 8.74
C HIS A 93 -9.40 6.08 7.37
N GLU A 94 -9.54 7.11 6.52
CA GLU A 94 -10.01 6.96 5.15
C GLU A 94 -8.87 6.53 4.23
N PHE A 95 -9.11 5.50 3.43
CA PHE A 95 -8.23 5.10 2.34
C PHE A 95 -8.47 6.02 1.13
N ARG A 96 -7.55 6.95 0.89
CA ARG A 96 -7.66 7.99 -0.14
C ARG A 96 -6.32 8.21 -0.86
N PRO A 97 -6.01 7.41 -1.91
CA PRO A 97 -4.76 7.54 -2.68
C PRO A 97 -4.49 8.96 -3.20
N GLU A 98 -5.55 9.69 -3.52
CA GLU A 98 -5.51 11.08 -4.00
C GLU A 98 -4.70 12.01 -3.09
N ARG A 99 -4.54 11.71 -1.79
CA ARG A 99 -3.71 12.53 -0.90
C ARG A 99 -2.25 12.61 -1.37
N PHE A 100 -1.77 11.56 -2.03
CA PHE A 100 -0.42 11.47 -2.59
C PHE A 100 -0.35 11.92 -4.05
N LEU A 101 -1.42 12.51 -4.61
CA LEU A 101 -1.47 13.00 -5.99
C LEU A 101 -1.77 14.50 -6.02
N LYS A 102 -0.94 15.27 -6.73
CA LYS A 102 -1.16 16.70 -6.97
C LYS A 102 -0.74 17.03 -8.40
N ASP A 103 -1.63 17.66 -9.16
CA ASP A 103 -1.38 18.07 -10.56
C ASP A 103 -0.88 16.92 -11.46
N GLY A 104 -1.40 15.71 -11.24
CA GLY A 104 -1.01 14.50 -11.97
C GLY A 104 0.35 13.92 -11.58
N GLN A 105 1.01 14.46 -10.56
CA GLN A 105 2.31 14.02 -10.06
C GLN A 105 2.22 13.60 -8.59
N ILE A 106 3.27 12.94 -8.09
CA ILE A 106 3.35 12.59 -6.67
C ILE A 106 3.36 13.88 -5.83
N ASN A 107 2.43 13.97 -4.89
CA ASN A 107 2.34 15.09 -3.97
C ASN A 107 3.43 14.98 -2.89
N THR A 108 4.44 15.85 -2.97
CA THR A 108 5.53 15.91 -2.00
C THR A 108 5.23 16.78 -0.79
N SER A 109 4.06 17.43 -0.73
CA SER A 109 3.66 18.24 0.44
C SER A 109 3.07 17.41 1.58
N VAL A 110 2.75 16.14 1.33
CA VAL A 110 2.27 15.19 2.34
C VAL A 110 3.46 14.37 2.81
N LEU A 111 3.49 14.04 4.10
CA LEU A 111 4.51 13.16 4.67
C LEU A 111 4.58 11.86 3.85
N ASP A 112 5.77 11.54 3.33
CA ASP A 112 5.95 10.30 2.57
C ASP A 112 5.81 9.09 3.49
N SER A 113 4.80 8.24 3.25
CA SER A 113 4.58 7.04 4.04
C SER A 113 5.81 6.11 4.02
N MET A 114 6.51 6.02 2.88
CA MET A 114 7.70 5.16 2.75
C MET A 114 8.87 5.62 3.62
N ALA A 115 8.97 6.93 3.91
CA ALA A 115 10.01 7.46 4.79
C ALA A 115 9.83 7.03 6.26
N VAL A 116 8.64 6.54 6.63
CA VAL A 116 8.32 6.12 7.99
C VAL A 116 8.08 4.61 8.11
N VAL A 117 7.29 4.02 7.20
CA VAL A 117 6.84 2.62 7.34
C VAL A 117 7.97 1.59 7.22
N PHE A 118 9.07 1.97 6.57
CA PHE A 118 10.29 1.14 6.48
C PHE A 118 11.28 1.40 7.63
N GLY A 119 10.89 2.22 8.60
CA GLY A 119 11.73 2.63 9.72
C GLY A 119 12.69 3.76 9.37
N ILE A 120 13.33 4.34 10.39
CA ILE A 120 14.17 5.53 10.27
C ILE A 120 15.56 5.26 10.85
N GLY A 121 16.58 5.86 10.24
CA GLY A 121 17.97 5.89 10.73
C GLY A 121 18.76 4.61 10.46
N ARG A 122 19.72 4.29 11.34
CA ARG A 122 20.68 3.17 11.18
C ARG A 122 20.05 1.77 11.02
N ARG A 123 18.75 1.63 11.30
CA ARG A 123 17.99 0.37 11.24
C ARG A 123 16.81 0.47 10.28
N ILE A 124 16.90 1.34 9.28
CA ILE A 124 15.96 1.38 8.16
C ILE A 124 15.97 0.04 7.42
N CYS A 125 14.80 -0.38 6.94
CA CYS A 125 14.62 -1.65 6.25
C CYS A 125 15.52 -1.74 5.01
N PRO A 126 16.48 -2.69 4.96
CA PRO A 126 17.34 -2.84 3.78
C PRO A 126 16.57 -3.36 2.55
N GLY A 127 15.38 -3.97 2.77
CA GLY A 127 14.51 -4.48 1.72
C GLY A 127 13.55 -3.45 1.11
N MET A 128 13.62 -2.18 1.50
CA MET A 128 12.66 -1.14 1.07
C MET A 128 12.53 -1.05 -0.45
N VAL A 129 13.65 -1.02 -1.17
CA VAL A 129 13.65 -0.90 -2.65
C VAL A 129 13.07 -2.15 -3.30
N PHE A 130 13.40 -3.34 -2.79
CA PHE A 130 12.83 -4.59 -3.28
C PHE A 130 11.31 -4.65 -3.04
N ALA A 131 10.86 -4.26 -1.85
CA ALA A 131 9.45 -4.25 -1.49
C ALA A 131 8.65 -3.27 -2.37
N ASP A 132 9.16 -2.05 -2.58
CA ASP A 132 8.52 -1.05 -3.43
C ASP A 132 8.37 -1.53 -4.88
N ASN A 133 9.43 -2.10 -5.45
CA ASN A 133 9.38 -2.66 -6.80
C ASN A 133 8.46 -3.88 -6.90
N SER A 134 8.43 -4.73 -5.88
CA SER A 134 7.54 -5.89 -5.83
C SER A 134 6.07 -5.46 -5.74
N LEU A 135 5.76 -4.48 -4.88
CA LEU A 135 4.41 -3.93 -4.73
C LEU A 135 3.94 -3.28 -6.03
N TYR A 136 4.80 -2.50 -6.68
CA TYR A 136 4.52 -1.93 -8.00
C TYR A 136 4.23 -3.03 -9.03
N SER A 137 5.10 -4.02 -9.15
CA SER A 137 4.94 -5.11 -10.13
C SER A 137 3.64 -5.88 -9.89
N ILE A 138 3.37 -6.28 -8.65
CA ILE A 138 2.16 -7.04 -8.30
C ILE A 138 0.90 -6.21 -8.57
N LEU A 139 0.86 -4.97 -8.09
CA LEU A 139 -0.33 -4.12 -8.19
C LEU A 139 -0.63 -3.75 -9.64
N SER A 140 0.37 -3.25 -10.37
CA SER A 140 0.19 -2.80 -11.77
C SER A 140 -0.22 -3.96 -12.67
N THR A 141 0.46 -5.10 -12.57
CA THR A 141 0.12 -6.28 -13.39
C THR A 141 -1.23 -6.87 -13.01
N ALA A 142 -1.55 -6.99 -11.72
CA ALA A 142 -2.86 -7.50 -11.30
C ALA A 142 -3.99 -6.60 -11.80
N LEU A 143 -3.85 -5.27 -11.68
CA LEU A 143 -4.85 -4.33 -12.16
C LEU A 143 -4.92 -4.26 -13.70
N ALA A 144 -3.84 -4.54 -14.41
CA ALA A 144 -3.85 -4.61 -15.86
C ALA A 144 -4.77 -5.71 -16.38
N VAL A 145 -4.87 -6.85 -15.68
CA VAL A 145 -5.59 -8.03 -16.20
C VAL A 145 -6.79 -8.50 -15.38
N PHE A 146 -6.93 -8.09 -14.13
CA PHE A 146 -8.03 -8.52 -13.26
C PHE A 146 -8.96 -7.38 -12.83
N ASP A 147 -10.24 -7.70 -12.77
CA ASP A 147 -11.18 -7.01 -11.92
C ASP A 147 -11.33 -7.76 -10.59
N ILE A 148 -11.18 -7.02 -9.48
CA ILE A 148 -11.28 -7.54 -8.13
C ILE A 148 -12.52 -6.95 -7.47
N TYR A 149 -13.44 -7.79 -7.06
CA TYR A 149 -14.73 -7.43 -6.44
C TYR A 149 -14.87 -8.08 -5.07
N PRO A 150 -15.78 -7.57 -4.22
CA PRO A 150 -16.21 -8.33 -3.05
C PRO A 150 -16.72 -9.72 -3.45
N GLY A 151 -16.55 -10.69 -2.55
CA GLY A 151 -17.23 -11.99 -2.67
C GLY A 151 -18.75 -11.82 -2.65
N VAL A 152 -19.49 -12.90 -2.94
CA VAL A 152 -20.95 -12.91 -2.89
C VAL A 152 -21.46 -13.86 -1.82
N ASP A 153 -22.56 -13.50 -1.17
CA ASP A 153 -23.23 -14.38 -0.20
C ASP A 153 -23.93 -15.56 -0.90
N THR A 154 -24.57 -16.44 -0.12
CA THR A 154 -25.33 -17.59 -0.64
C THR A 154 -26.51 -17.21 -1.53
N LYS A 155 -26.89 -15.93 -1.56
CA LYS A 155 -27.96 -15.36 -2.39
C LYS A 155 -27.42 -14.57 -3.58
N GLY A 156 -26.10 -14.50 -3.77
CA GLY A 156 -25.45 -13.78 -4.86
C GLY A 156 -25.24 -12.28 -4.61
N ASN A 157 -25.50 -11.77 -3.41
CA ASN A 157 -25.29 -10.35 -3.09
C ASN A 157 -23.85 -10.07 -2.69
N PRO A 158 -23.26 -8.92 -3.08
CA PRO A 158 -21.91 -8.55 -2.65
C PRO A 158 -21.79 -8.49 -1.13
N VAL A 159 -20.83 -9.21 -0.57
CA VAL A 159 -20.52 -9.18 0.86
C VAL A 159 -19.77 -7.88 1.16
N LYS A 160 -20.19 -7.16 2.20
CA LYS A 160 -19.44 -6.00 2.69
C LYS A 160 -18.11 -6.48 3.28
N ILE A 161 -17.00 -6.13 2.64
CA ILE A 161 -15.66 -6.36 3.19
C ILE A 161 -15.36 -5.25 4.18
N ASN A 162 -15.10 -5.62 5.44
CA ASN A 162 -14.54 -4.72 6.44
C ASN A 162 -13.03 -4.95 6.50
N CYS A 163 -12.25 -3.87 6.60
CA CYS A 163 -10.81 -3.98 6.81
C CYS A 163 -10.54 -4.32 8.28
N GLU A 164 -10.48 -5.61 8.59
CA GLU A 164 -10.09 -6.11 9.89
C GLU A 164 -8.66 -6.63 9.83
N MET A 165 -7.81 -6.15 10.74
CA MET A 165 -6.42 -6.54 10.81
C MET A 165 -6.14 -7.43 12.03
N THR A 166 -5.12 -8.27 11.93
CA THR A 166 -4.61 -9.05 13.05
C THR A 166 -3.77 -8.17 13.98
N SER A 167 -3.82 -8.49 15.27
CA SER A 167 -2.87 -7.97 16.25
C SER A 167 -1.60 -8.82 16.27
N GLY A 168 -0.43 -8.18 16.40
CA GLY A 168 0.86 -8.86 16.43
C GLY A 168 2.01 -7.89 16.13
N ILE A 169 3.24 -8.42 16.07
CA ILE A 169 4.39 -7.65 15.58
C ILE A 169 4.17 -7.26 14.11
N LEU A 170 3.67 -8.22 13.32
CA LEU A 170 3.22 -8.03 11.95
C LEU A 170 1.70 -7.90 11.92
N SER A 171 1.18 -6.97 11.12
CA SER A 171 -0.24 -6.82 10.88
C SER A 171 -0.64 -7.38 9.52
N TYR A 172 -1.65 -8.24 9.50
CA TYR A 172 -2.20 -8.84 8.30
C TYR A 172 -3.70 -8.58 8.23
N PRO A 173 -4.28 -8.42 7.03
CA PRO A 173 -5.72 -8.53 6.87
C PRO A 173 -6.19 -9.91 7.35
N LYS A 174 -7.27 -9.95 8.14
CA LYS A 174 -7.96 -11.21 8.44
C LYS A 174 -8.50 -11.82 7.13
N PRO A 175 -8.73 -13.14 7.08
CA PRO A 175 -9.32 -13.78 5.91
C PRO A 175 -10.61 -13.09 5.46
N PHE A 176 -10.70 -12.79 4.17
CA PHE A 176 -11.88 -12.22 3.53
C PHE A 176 -12.07 -12.87 2.16
N GLU A 177 -13.31 -12.87 1.68
CA GLU A 177 -13.64 -13.39 0.36
C GLU A 177 -13.66 -12.27 -0.69
N CYS A 178 -13.06 -12.55 -1.85
CA CYS A 178 -13.13 -11.69 -3.01
C CYS A 178 -13.29 -12.51 -4.29
N ALA A 179 -13.95 -11.91 -5.28
CA ALA A 179 -14.03 -12.47 -6.62
C ALA A 179 -12.99 -11.79 -7.51
N ILE A 180 -12.17 -12.59 -8.18
CA ILE A 180 -11.14 -12.12 -9.12
C ILE A 180 -11.51 -12.66 -10.49
N LYS A 181 -11.66 -11.79 -11.49
CA LYS A 181 -12.05 -12.15 -12.85
C LYS A 181 -11.14 -11.47 -13.86
N PRO A 182 -10.76 -12.12 -14.97
CA PRO A 182 -10.10 -11.43 -16.08
C PRO A 182 -10.96 -10.28 -16.58
N ARG A 183 -10.34 -9.12 -16.88
CA ARG A 183 -11.03 -7.91 -17.36
C ARG A 183 -11.60 -8.08 -18.77
N SER A 184 -10.95 -8.91 -19.59
CA SER A 184 -11.27 -9.11 -21.00
C SER A 184 -10.69 -10.42 -21.51
N SER A 185 -11.07 -10.80 -22.74
CA SER A 185 -10.44 -11.93 -23.44
C SER A 185 -8.94 -11.72 -23.67
N VAL A 186 -8.52 -10.48 -23.98
CA VAL A 186 -7.09 -10.13 -24.13
C VAL A 186 -6.34 -10.30 -22.82
N ALA A 187 -6.91 -9.82 -21.71
CA ALA A 187 -6.34 -10.02 -20.39
C ALA A 187 -6.21 -11.51 -20.03
N LEU A 188 -7.21 -12.32 -20.37
CA LEU A 188 -7.16 -13.77 -20.18
C LEU A 188 -6.03 -14.42 -21.00
N SER A 189 -5.78 -13.96 -22.24
CA SER A 189 -4.65 -14.44 -23.03
C SER A 189 -3.31 -14.07 -22.40
N LEU A 190 -3.15 -12.85 -21.87
CA LEU A 190 -1.95 -12.43 -21.14
C LEU A 190 -1.73 -13.27 -19.88
N ILE A 191 -2.79 -13.58 -19.13
CA ILE A 191 -2.73 -14.42 -17.92
C ILE A 191 -2.25 -15.85 -18.25
N LYS A 192 -2.75 -16.43 -19.34
CA LYS A 192 -2.39 -17.79 -19.76
C LYS A 192 -0.98 -17.90 -20.34
N GLY A 193 -0.33 -16.76 -20.61
CA GLY A 193 0.88 -16.69 -21.44
C GLY A 193 0.52 -16.90 -22.91
N PHE A 194 1.28 -16.28 -23.83
CA PHE A 194 1.20 -16.58 -25.26
C PHE A 194 1.66 -18.04 -25.48
N HIS A 195 0.77 -19.00 -25.24
CA HIS A 195 0.90 -20.35 -25.73
C HIS A 195 0.31 -20.37 -27.14
N GLU A 196 1.16 -20.11 -28.13
CA GLU A 196 1.01 -20.73 -29.46
C GLU A 196 1.46 -22.20 -29.39
#